data_AF-A0A6P1A076-F1
#
_entry.id   AF-A0A6P1A076-F1
#
_cell.length_a   1.000
_cell.length_b   1.000
_cell.length_c   1.000
_cell.angle_alpha   90.00
_cell.angle_beta   90.00
_cell.angle_gamma   90.00
#
_symmetry.space_group_name_H-M   'P 1'
#
loop_
_entity.id
_entity.type
_entity.pdbx_description
1 polymer ?
#
loop_
_entity_poly.entity_id
_entity_poly.type
_entity_poly.pdbx_seq_one_letter_code
_entity_poly.pdbx_strand_id
1 'polypeptide(L)'
;RHRHHNNPYSYIGEQDITAHVDFTALERQGDLCGLGKVGFTKQGLFLMALGLGDRIAALSDPRERGNAKATAQDVIKIMQRRQRLHQLIDPTGLGGFGVLIQSKGLTPSAEGVALKGLTVPPIS
;
A
#
# COMPACT_ATOMS: atom_id res chain seq x y z
N ARG A 1 -17.62 15.08 3.52
CA ARG A 1 -17.81 14.82 4.97
C ARG A 1 -18.17 13.34 5.11
N HIS A 2 -17.18 12.47 5.32
CA HIS A 2 -17.38 11.01 5.43
C HIS A 2 -17.81 10.65 6.85
N ARG A 3 -19.04 10.21 7.05
CA ARG A 3 -19.50 9.58 8.30
C ARG A 3 -19.51 8.07 8.06
N HIS A 4 -18.62 7.34 8.73
CA HIS A 4 -18.82 5.92 8.96
C HIS A 4 -20.02 5.77 9.89
N HIS A 5 -21.10 5.15 9.42
CA HIS A 5 -22.21 4.76 10.26
C HIS A 5 -22.47 3.27 10.07
N ASN A 6 -22.52 2.52 11.18
CA ASN A 6 -22.63 1.06 11.24
C ASN A 6 -24.09 0.57 11.09
N ASN A 7 -24.97 1.35 10.44
CA ASN A 7 -26.35 0.93 10.23
C ASN A 7 -26.60 0.65 8.73
N PRO A 8 -26.57 -0.63 8.30
CA PRO A 8 -26.75 -1.01 6.91
C PRO A 8 -28.16 -0.76 6.35
N TYR A 9 -29.10 -0.27 7.18
CA TYR A 9 -30.49 -0.02 6.81
C TYR A 9 -30.87 1.46 6.71
N SER A 10 -29.94 2.40 6.89
CA SER A 10 -30.30 3.83 6.94
C SER A 10 -30.44 4.51 5.57
N TYR A 11 -29.72 4.06 4.53
CA TYR A 11 -29.75 4.66 3.18
C TYR A 11 -29.54 3.59 2.11
N ILE A 12 -30.58 2.80 1.84
CA ILE A 12 -30.56 1.78 0.77
C ILE A 12 -30.36 2.50 -0.58
N GLY A 13 -29.20 2.30 -1.21
CA GLY A 13 -28.86 2.85 -2.52
C GLY A 13 -27.83 4.01 -2.54
N GLU A 14 -27.45 4.57 -1.39
CA GLU A 14 -26.51 5.73 -1.33
C GLU A 14 -25.25 5.50 -0.49
N GLN A 15 -25.07 4.32 0.10
CA GLN A 15 -23.95 4.03 0.98
C GLN A 15 -23.02 2.96 0.40
N ASP A 16 -21.71 3.22 0.49
CA ASP A 16 -20.66 2.25 0.17
C ASP A 16 -20.66 1.14 1.24
N ILE A 17 -21.00 -0.08 0.85
CA ILE A 17 -21.02 -1.24 1.75
C ILE A 17 -19.62 -1.84 1.74
N THR A 18 -18.80 -1.48 2.73
CA THR A 18 -17.47 -2.07 2.90
C THR A 18 -17.55 -3.27 3.85
N ALA A 19 -17.30 -4.47 3.32
CA ALA A 19 -17.05 -5.67 4.12
C ALA A 19 -15.53 -5.88 4.23
N HIS A 20 -15.07 -6.42 5.36
CA HIS A 20 -13.66 -6.83 5.47
C HIS A 20 -13.39 -7.94 4.45
N VAL A 21 -12.33 -7.77 3.66
CA VAL A 21 -11.89 -8.79 2.71
C VAL A 21 -11.33 -9.99 3.48
N ASP A 22 -11.94 -11.16 3.30
CA ASP A 22 -11.41 -12.43 3.79
C ASP A 22 -10.34 -12.93 2.82
N PHE A 23 -9.08 -12.63 3.13
CA PHE A 23 -7.94 -13.06 2.32
C PHE A 23 -7.71 -14.57 2.36
N THR A 24 -8.18 -15.27 3.39
CA THR A 24 -8.13 -16.73 3.45
C THR A 24 -9.13 -17.34 2.45
N ALA A 25 -10.33 -16.75 2.34
CA ALA A 25 -11.29 -17.15 1.33
C ALA A 25 -10.78 -16.88 -0.10
N LEU A 26 -10.17 -15.72 -0.34
CA LEU A 26 -9.57 -15.39 -1.64
C LEU A 26 -8.42 -16.34 -2.02
N GLU A 27 -7.53 -16.64 -1.07
CA GLU A 27 -6.44 -17.60 -1.27
C GLU A 27 -6.97 -18.96 -1.70
N ARG A 28 -7.91 -19.52 -0.93
CA ARG A 28 -8.53 -20.82 -1.22
C ARG A 28 -9.24 -20.84 -2.57
N GLN A 29 -9.97 -19.78 -2.90
CA GLN A 29 -10.66 -19.71 -4.18
C GLN A 29 -9.67 -19.64 -5.35
N GLY A 30 -8.57 -18.91 -5.18
CA GLY A 30 -7.50 -18.89 -6.17
C GLY A 30 -6.86 -20.27 -6.36
N ASP A 31 -6.60 -21.00 -5.29
CA ASP A 31 -6.07 -22.38 -5.36
C ASP A 31 -7.01 -23.29 -6.18
N LEU A 32 -8.33 -23.21 -5.94
CA LEU A 32 -9.34 -23.94 -6.72
C LEU A 32 -9.34 -23.56 -8.21
N CYS A 33 -8.93 -22.34 -8.55
CA CYS A 33 -8.77 -21.87 -9.93
C CYS A 33 -7.37 -22.16 -10.52
N GLY A 34 -6.50 -22.84 -9.76
CA GLY A 34 -5.12 -23.15 -10.13
C GLY A 34 -4.17 -21.95 -10.07
N LEU A 35 -4.45 -20.98 -9.19
CA LEU A 35 -3.51 -19.93 -8.82
C LEU A 35 -2.71 -20.39 -7.59
N GLY A 36 -1.38 -20.36 -7.66
CA GLY A 36 -0.52 -20.58 -6.51
C GLY A 36 -0.30 -19.30 -5.72
N LYS A 37 -0.32 -19.36 -4.39
CA LYS A 37 0.04 -18.22 -3.53
C LYS A 37 1.52 -17.88 -3.64
N VAL A 38 1.79 -16.62 -3.94
CA VAL A 38 3.15 -16.05 -3.94
C VAL A 38 3.45 -15.40 -2.59
N GLY A 39 2.47 -14.71 -1.98
CA GLY A 39 2.62 -14.18 -0.64
C GLY A 39 1.50 -13.25 -0.21
N PHE A 40 1.50 -12.92 1.08
CA PHE A 40 0.56 -11.99 1.70
C PHE A 40 1.31 -11.05 2.65
N THR A 41 1.02 -9.76 2.58
CA THR A 41 1.62 -8.76 3.47
C THR A 41 0.65 -7.60 3.71
N LYS A 42 1.06 -6.62 4.52
CA LYS A 42 0.36 -5.35 4.69
C LYS A 42 0.82 -4.32 3.67
N GLN A 43 -0.07 -3.46 3.21
CA GLN A 43 0.22 -2.43 2.22
C GLN A 43 1.40 -1.54 2.65
N GLY A 44 1.45 -1.15 3.92
CA GLY A 44 2.56 -0.35 4.44
C GLY A 44 3.91 -1.05 4.25
N LEU A 45 3.99 -2.32 4.65
CA LEU A 45 5.20 -3.13 4.48
C LEU A 45 5.54 -3.33 3.00
N PHE A 46 4.55 -3.60 2.16
CA PHE A 46 4.72 -3.78 0.73
C PHE A 46 5.34 -2.55 0.06
N LEU A 47 4.77 -1.36 0.34
CA LEU A 47 5.26 -0.10 -0.22
C LEU A 47 6.63 0.29 0.34
N MET A 48 6.89 0.02 1.62
CA MET A 48 8.20 0.22 2.23
C MET A 48 9.26 -0.64 1.54
N ALA A 49 8.97 -1.92 1.34
CA ALA A 49 9.86 -2.84 0.65
C ALA A 49 10.12 -2.43 -0.82
N LEU A 50 9.15 -1.79 -1.48
CA LEU A 50 9.34 -1.24 -2.83
C LEU A 50 10.22 0.03 -2.87
N GLY A 51 10.49 0.69 -1.75
CA GLY A 51 11.33 1.89 -1.65
C GLY A 51 10.56 3.19 -1.41
N LEU A 52 9.32 3.12 -0.93
CA LEU A 52 8.55 4.34 -0.61
C LEU A 52 9.19 5.15 0.53
N GLY A 53 9.85 4.48 1.49
CA GLY A 53 10.59 5.13 2.58
C GLY A 53 11.69 6.05 2.06
N ASP A 54 12.52 5.56 1.14
CA ASP A 54 13.59 6.35 0.51
C ASP A 54 13.01 7.57 -0.23
N ARG A 55 11.87 7.38 -0.90
CA ARG A 55 11.20 8.48 -1.61
C ARG A 55 10.68 9.55 -0.66
N ILE A 56 10.15 9.17 0.49
CA ILE A 56 9.69 10.10 1.54
C ILE A 56 10.89 10.85 2.15
N ALA A 57 12.01 10.16 2.37
CA ALA A 57 13.23 10.74 2.89
C ALA A 57 13.82 11.78 1.91
N ALA A 58 13.92 11.43 0.62
CA ALA A 58 14.40 12.33 -0.42
C ALA A 58 13.57 13.63 -0.52
N LEU A 59 12.24 13.55 -0.38
CA LEU A 59 11.37 14.74 -0.35
C LEU A 59 11.62 15.66 0.85
N SER A 60 12.24 15.15 1.91
CA SER A 60 12.59 15.92 3.11
C SER A 60 13.99 16.52 3.03
N ASP A 61 14.82 16.10 2.07
CA ASP A 61 16.19 16.56 1.92
C ASP A 61 16.23 18.01 1.41
N PRO A 62 16.85 18.95 2.17
CA PRO A 62 17.03 20.32 1.72
C PRO A 62 17.83 20.43 0.42
N ARG A 63 18.70 19.46 0.11
CA ARG A 63 19.57 19.44 -1.07
C ARG A 63 18.78 19.19 -2.37
N GLU A 64 17.69 18.43 -2.29
CA GLU A 64 16.76 18.20 -3.41
C GLU A 64 15.95 19.45 -3.79
N ARG A 65 15.98 20.51 -2.96
CA ARG A 65 15.30 21.79 -3.25
C ARG A 65 16.06 22.64 -4.28
N GLY A 66 17.30 22.26 -4.63
CA GLY A 66 18.17 23.02 -5.53
C GLY A 66 18.57 24.38 -4.97
N ASN A 67 19.56 25.03 -5.59
CA ASN A 67 20.00 26.40 -5.23
C ASN A 67 18.95 27.50 -5.55
N ALA A 68 17.72 27.12 -5.93
CA ALA A 68 16.64 28.06 -6.18
C ALA A 68 15.98 28.46 -4.85
N LYS A 69 15.69 29.76 -4.67
CA LYS A 69 14.88 30.26 -3.56
C LYS A 69 13.47 29.65 -3.65
N ALA A 70 13.26 28.52 -2.98
CA ALA A 70 11.94 27.91 -2.87
C ALA A 70 10.96 28.91 -2.27
N THR A 71 9.84 29.12 -2.94
CA THR A 71 8.79 30.00 -2.41
C THR A 71 8.08 29.29 -1.25
N ALA A 72 7.35 30.05 -0.42
CA ALA A 72 6.52 29.46 0.63
C ALA A 72 5.50 28.45 0.06
N GLN A 73 5.00 28.68 -1.17
CA GLN A 73 4.05 27.78 -1.84
C GLN A 73 4.70 26.46 -2.25
N ASP A 74 5.96 26.46 -2.68
CA ASP A 74 6.70 25.25 -3.03
C ASP A 74 6.93 24.36 -1.80
N VAL A 75 7.28 24.98 -0.68
CA VAL A 75 7.45 24.27 0.60
C VAL A 75 6.14 23.60 1.04
N ILE A 76 5.01 24.31 0.94
CA ILE A 76 3.70 23.75 1.27
C ILE A 76 3.37 22.56 0.35
N LYS A 77 3.66 22.65 -0.95
CA LYS A 77 3.41 21.57 -1.91
C LYS A 77 4.24 20.32 -1.61
N ILE A 78 5.50 20.49 -1.23
CA ILE A 78 6.38 19.38 -0.82
C ILE A 78 5.85 18.72 0.45
N MET A 79 5.44 19.52 1.45
CA MET A 79 4.85 19.01 2.69
C MET A 79 3.56 18.22 2.44
N GLN A 80 2.66 18.73 1.60
CA GLN A 80 1.43 18.02 1.22
C GLN A 80 1.73 16.70 0.50
N ARG A 81 2.70 16.69 -0.41
CA ARG A 81 3.13 15.48 -1.10
C ARG A 81 3.67 14.45 -0.10
N ARG A 82 4.52 14.86 0.83
CA ARG A 82 5.05 14.00 1.89
C ARG A 82 3.93 13.41 2.75
N GLN A 83 2.96 14.23 3.17
CA GLN A 83 1.85 13.78 4.02
C GLN A 83 0.99 12.71 3.33
N ARG A 84 0.69 12.90 2.03
CA ARG A 84 -0.07 11.90 1.25
C ARG A 84 0.67 10.57 1.14
N LEU A 85 1.99 10.59 0.96
CA LEU A 85 2.78 9.36 0.91
C LEU A 85 2.86 8.66 2.28
N HIS A 86 2.94 9.42 3.37
CA HIS A 86 2.87 8.84 4.72
C HIS A 86 1.52 8.16 5.00
N GLN A 87 0.42 8.71 4.51
CA GLN A 87 -0.91 8.09 4.68
C GLN A 87 -1.02 6.70 4.04
N LEU A 88 -0.26 6.43 2.98
CA LEU A 88 -0.25 5.11 2.32
C LEU A 88 0.41 4.01 3.15
N ILE A 89 1.27 4.38 4.10
CA ILE A 89 2.03 3.45 4.95
C ILE A 89 1.56 3.45 6.41
N ASP A 90 0.64 4.34 6.78
CA ASP A 90 0.06 4.43 8.12
C ASP A 90 -0.69 3.12 8.46
N PRO A 91 -0.24 2.35 9.49
CA PRO A 91 -0.88 1.10 9.88
C PRO A 91 -2.33 1.26 10.35
N THR A 92 -2.69 2.46 10.84
CA THR A 92 -4.05 2.79 11.30
C THR A 92 -4.97 3.23 10.16
N GLY A 93 -4.39 3.51 8.99
CA GLY A 93 -5.09 3.90 7.77
C GLY A 93 -4.87 2.89 6.65
N LEU A 94 -4.52 3.39 5.46
CA LEU A 94 -4.37 2.58 4.25
C LEU A 94 -3.23 1.55 4.36
N GLY A 95 -2.21 1.82 5.18
CA GLY A 95 -1.09 0.90 5.40
C GLY A 95 -1.51 -0.43 6.03
N GLY A 96 -2.65 -0.46 6.74
CA GLY A 96 -3.20 -1.67 7.34
C GLY A 96 -3.89 -2.64 6.36
N PHE A 97 -4.09 -2.22 5.10
CA PHE A 97 -4.75 -3.03 4.07
C PHE A 97 -3.91 -4.25 3.71
N GLY A 98 -4.56 -5.36 3.37
CA GLY A 98 -3.89 -6.58 2.95
C GLY A 98 -3.51 -6.55 1.47
N VAL A 99 -2.35 -7.10 1.14
CA VAL A 99 -1.87 -7.32 -0.23
C VAL A 99 -1.64 -8.82 -0.40
N LEU A 100 -2.47 -9.47 -1.21
CA LEU A 100 -2.34 -10.88 -1.59
C LEU A 100 -1.86 -10.96 -3.04
N ILE A 101 -0.84 -11.78 -3.29
CA ILE A 101 -0.32 -12.05 -4.62
C ILE A 101 -0.46 -13.54 -4.90
N GLN A 102 -1.07 -13.86 -6.04
CA GLN A 102 -1.21 -15.21 -6.57
C GLN A 102 -0.78 -15.23 -8.04
N SER A 103 -0.28 -16.37 -8.51
CA SER A 103 0.29 -16.52 -9.86
C SER A 103 -0.13 -17.82 -10.51
N LYS A 104 -0.06 -17.86 -11.85
CA LYS A 104 -0.29 -19.07 -12.66
C LYS A 104 0.63 -19.07 -13.87
N GLY A 105 1.11 -20.25 -14.25
CA GLY A 105 1.95 -20.40 -15.44
C GLY A 105 3.36 -19.80 -15.30
N LEU A 106 3.88 -19.68 -14.07
CA LEU A 106 5.27 -19.30 -13.87
C LEU A 106 6.19 -20.47 -14.24
N THR A 107 7.37 -20.15 -14.76
CA THR A 107 8.43 -21.14 -14.92
C THR A 107 9.01 -21.50 -13.55
N PRO A 108 9.59 -22.70 -13.37
CA PRO A 108 10.22 -23.07 -12.09
C PRO A 108 11.30 -22.07 -11.63
N SER A 109 11.98 -21.42 -12.58
CA SER A 109 12.96 -20.37 -12.30
C SER A 109 12.30 -19.08 -11.77
N ALA A 110 11.10 -18.75 -12.23
CA ALA A 110 10.36 -17.56 -11.80
C ALA A 110 9.65 -17.74 -10.45
N GLU A 111 9.23 -18.96 -10.10
CA GLU A 111 8.61 -19.26 -8.80
C GLU A 111 9.56 -19.06 -7.61
N GLY A 112 10.86 -19.26 -7.82
CA GLY A 112 11.89 -19.04 -6.79
C GLY A 112 12.30 -17.58 -6.58
N VAL A 113 11.83 -16.64 -7.41
CA VAL A 113 12.21 -15.23 -7.30
C VAL A 113 11.32 -14.52 -6.29
N ALA A 114 11.91 -14.16 -5.14
CA ALA A 114 11.21 -13.35 -4.15
C ALA A 114 10.87 -11.96 -4.72
N LEU A 115 9.58 -11.60 -4.70
CA LEU A 115 9.15 -10.26 -5.11
C LEU A 115 9.65 -9.23 -4.09
N LYS A 116 10.29 -8.16 -4.59
CA LYS A 116 10.80 -7.06 -3.74
C LYS A 116 9.77 -6.56 -2.72
N GLY A 117 8.50 -6.41 -3.13
CA GLY A 117 7.43 -5.97 -2.23
C GLY A 117 7.04 -6.98 -1.12
N LEU A 118 7.40 -8.25 -1.28
CA LEU A 118 7.16 -9.31 -0.30
C LEU A 118 8.39 -9.62 0.58
N THR A 119 9.54 -9.04 0.27
CA THR A 119 10.74 -9.17 1.10
C THR A 119 10.74 -8.12 2.21
N VAL A 120 11.09 -8.51 3.43
CA VAL A 120 11.24 -7.54 4.53
C VAL A 120 12.48 -6.69 4.25
N PRO A 121 12.36 -5.36 4.13
CA PRO A 121 13.53 -4.51 3.96
C PRO A 121 14.41 -4.62 5.22
N PRO A 122 15.74 -4.66 5.09
CA PRO A 122 16.63 -4.66 6.24
C PRO A 122 16.36 -3.42 7.09
N ILE A 123 16.28 -3.60 8.41
CA ILE A 123 16.19 -2.48 9.36
C ILE A 123 17.59 -1.87 9.41
N SER A 124 17.74 -0.68 8.81
CA SER A 124 18.95 0.14 8.92
C SER A 124 18.92 0.99 10.19
#